data_AF-A0A374WAT4-F1
#
_entry.id   AF-A0A374WAT4-F1
#
_cell.length_a   1.000
_cell.length_b   1.000
_cell.length_c   1.000
_cell.angle_alpha   90.00
_cell.angle_beta   90.00
_cell.angle_gamma   90.00
#
_symmetry.space_group_name_H-M   'P 1'
#
loop_
_entity.id
_entity.type
_entity.pdbx_description
1 polymer ?
#
loop_
_entity_poly.entity_id
_entity_poly.type
_entity_poly.pdbx_seq_one_letter_code
_entity_poly.pdbx_strand_id
1 'polypeptide(L)'
;MANVKHFFSTLSNPFLKIAGIQALLWGIAGIIISIAMSIIAPIHYHGLLHFGPASNNAWWCFAGEHIIIWLIPSILFFVAGKLLSPSHIRGIDVFGTIAFAQLPFILMNLFFFPESVQKLMNIPTTATPEWIMQQPDMIKGAFITFPSILFIVIVLIWMYQAFKVSCNLKGWKLGLSYAVIIIASDIICRQLIKLMY
;
A
#
# COMPACT_ATOMS: atom_id res chain seq x y z
N MET A 1 -17.60 -10.86 26.07
CA MET A 1 -16.14 -10.99 25.85
C MET A 1 -15.74 -11.85 24.64
N ALA A 2 -16.41 -12.97 24.34
CA ALA A 2 -16.07 -13.82 23.17
C ALA A 2 -16.22 -13.11 21.81
N ASN A 3 -17.29 -12.34 21.60
CA ASN A 3 -17.51 -11.57 20.36
C ASN A 3 -16.44 -10.50 20.11
N VAL A 4 -15.93 -9.87 21.17
CA VAL A 4 -14.90 -8.83 21.08
C VAL A 4 -13.56 -9.46 20.66
N LYS A 5 -13.16 -10.57 21.28
CA LYS A 5 -11.95 -11.32 20.86
C LYS A 5 -12.04 -11.80 19.41
N HIS A 6 -13.22 -12.27 18.98
CA HIS A 6 -13.44 -12.71 17.60
C HIS A 6 -13.39 -11.55 16.60
N PHE A 7 -13.91 -10.38 16.97
CA PHE A 7 -13.81 -9.18 16.13
C PHE A 7 -12.35 -8.77 15.90
N PHE A 8 -11.56 -8.67 16.97
CA PHE A 8 -10.13 -8.34 16.86
C PHE A 8 -9.31 -9.39 16.12
N SER A 9 -9.65 -10.68 16.23
CA SER A 9 -8.99 -11.74 15.44
C SER A 9 -9.32 -11.65 13.95
N THR A 10 -10.53 -11.22 13.60
CA THR A 10 -10.94 -11.03 12.19
C THR A 10 -10.27 -9.77 11.59
N LEU A 11 -10.16 -8.69 12.37
CA LEU A 11 -9.53 -7.45 11.90
C LEU A 11 -8.00 -7.60 11.73
N SER A 12 -7.37 -8.42 12.57
CA SER A 12 -5.93 -8.69 12.47
C SER A 12 -5.58 -9.64 11.32
N ASN A 13 -6.49 -10.54 10.93
CA ASN A 13 -6.31 -11.42 9.79
C ASN A 13 -7.64 -11.67 9.05
N PRO A 14 -8.01 -10.78 8.11
CA PRO A 14 -9.24 -10.92 7.32
C PRO A 14 -9.19 -12.14 6.38
N PHE A 15 -7.99 -12.63 6.04
CA PHE A 15 -7.77 -13.71 5.07
C PHE A 15 -8.16 -15.10 5.59
N LEU A 16 -8.47 -15.23 6.88
CA LEU A 16 -9.12 -16.43 7.41
C LEU A 16 -10.55 -16.60 6.87
N LYS A 17 -11.18 -15.52 6.39
CA LYS A 17 -12.57 -15.51 5.90
C LYS A 17 -12.68 -15.09 4.43
N ILE A 18 -11.78 -14.23 3.95
CA ILE A 18 -11.86 -13.62 2.62
C ILE A 18 -10.62 -14.00 1.80
N ALA A 19 -10.81 -14.70 0.67
CA ALA A 19 -9.75 -15.09 -0.24
C ALA A 19 -10.26 -15.20 -1.69
N GLY A 20 -9.36 -15.44 -2.63
CA GLY A 20 -9.67 -15.65 -4.04
C GLY A 20 -10.40 -14.47 -4.68
N ILE A 21 -11.46 -14.76 -5.45
CA ILE A 21 -12.19 -13.74 -6.22
C ILE A 21 -12.83 -12.66 -5.35
N GLN A 22 -13.31 -13.01 -4.15
CA GLN A 22 -13.90 -12.04 -3.23
C GLN A 22 -12.87 -11.03 -2.76
N ALA A 23 -11.67 -11.50 -2.37
CA ALA A 23 -10.57 -10.62 -2.00
C ALA A 23 -10.16 -9.72 -3.18
N LEU A 24 -10.12 -10.28 -4.39
CA LEU A 24 -9.79 -9.52 -5.58
C LEU A 24 -10.80 -8.40 -5.88
N LEU A 25 -12.11 -8.68 -5.82
CA LEU A 25 -13.14 -7.68 -6.09
C LEU A 25 -13.07 -6.51 -5.11
N TRP A 26 -12.94 -6.81 -3.82
CA TRP A 26 -12.77 -5.78 -2.78
C TRP A 26 -11.45 -5.02 -2.94
N GLY A 27 -10.36 -5.70 -3.27
CA GLY A 27 -9.07 -5.09 -3.52
C GLY A 27 -9.09 -4.14 -4.72
N ILE A 28 -9.69 -4.55 -5.85
CA ILE A 28 -9.85 -3.71 -7.03
C ILE A 28 -10.73 -2.49 -6.73
N ALA A 29 -11.86 -2.69 -6.04
CA ALA A 29 -12.70 -1.57 -5.60
C ALA A 29 -11.90 -0.59 -4.73
N GLY A 30 -11.09 -1.11 -3.82
CA GLY A 30 -10.20 -0.30 -2.98
C GLY A 30 -9.16 0.49 -3.78
N ILE A 31 -8.52 -0.15 -4.75
CA ILE A 31 -7.57 0.51 -5.65
C ILE A 31 -8.24 1.65 -6.43
N ILE A 32 -9.45 1.44 -6.98
CA ILE A 32 -10.20 2.48 -7.70
C ILE A 32 -10.50 3.67 -6.77
N ILE A 33 -10.94 3.39 -5.54
CA ILE A 33 -11.21 4.44 -4.54
C ILE A 33 -9.92 5.19 -4.20
N SER A 34 -8.82 4.48 -3.96
CA SER A 34 -7.51 5.09 -3.66
C SER A 34 -7.01 5.96 -4.81
N ILE A 35 -7.15 5.52 -6.06
CA ILE A 35 -6.81 6.33 -7.25
C ILE A 35 -7.64 7.62 -7.27
N ALA A 36 -8.96 7.53 -7.08
CA ALA A 36 -9.84 8.69 -7.07
C ALA A 36 -9.45 9.68 -5.96
N MET A 37 -9.14 9.17 -4.76
CA MET A 37 -8.68 9.99 -3.65
C MET A 37 -7.32 10.64 -3.93
N SER A 38 -6.38 9.91 -4.54
CA SER A 38 -5.07 10.43 -4.91
C SER A 38 -5.14 11.54 -5.95
N ILE A 39 -6.10 11.46 -6.89
CA ILE A 39 -6.36 12.54 -7.86
C ILE A 39 -6.88 13.80 -7.14
N ILE A 40 -7.75 13.65 -6.14
CA ILE A 40 -8.34 14.79 -5.41
C ILE A 40 -7.35 15.42 -4.44
N ALA A 41 -6.52 14.61 -3.75
CA ALA A 41 -5.56 15.05 -2.74
C ALA A 41 -4.10 15.18 -3.26
N PRO A 42 -3.93 15.41 -4.57
CA PRO A 42 -2.75 15.11 -5.41
C PRO A 42 -1.59 14.34 -4.73
N ILE A 43 -1.88 13.17 -4.15
CA ILE A 43 -0.88 12.36 -3.44
C ILE A 43 -0.41 11.21 -4.33
N HIS A 44 0.87 11.26 -4.68
CA HIS A 44 1.51 10.26 -5.52
C HIS A 44 2.18 9.18 -4.69
N TYR A 45 2.04 7.95 -5.17
CA TYR A 45 2.67 6.79 -4.58
C TYR A 45 3.92 6.48 -5.40
N HIS A 46 5.10 6.83 -4.88
CA HIS A 46 6.37 6.64 -5.56
C HIS A 46 6.93 5.23 -5.39
N GLY A 47 6.37 4.44 -4.47
CA GLY A 47 6.78 3.07 -4.17
C GLY A 47 5.77 2.44 -3.22
N LEU A 48 6.02 1.18 -2.83
CA LEU A 48 5.16 0.50 -1.87
C LEU A 48 5.11 1.21 -0.51
N LEU A 49 6.21 1.88 -0.14
CA LEU A 49 6.39 2.53 1.15
C LEU A 49 6.71 4.03 1.05
N HIS A 50 6.60 4.63 -0.13
CA HIS A 50 6.99 6.03 -0.37
C HIS A 50 5.88 6.81 -1.07
N PHE A 51 5.51 7.93 -0.47
CA PHE A 51 4.39 8.76 -0.87
C PHE A 51 4.84 10.22 -0.83
N GLY A 52 4.33 11.06 -1.74
CA GLY A 52 4.72 12.46 -1.80
C GLY A 52 4.24 13.17 -3.05
N PRO A 53 4.67 14.43 -3.26
CA PRO A 53 4.34 15.20 -4.46
C PRO A 53 5.13 14.69 -5.68
N ALA A 54 4.59 14.87 -6.88
CA ALA A 54 5.26 14.51 -8.13
C ALA A 54 5.08 15.58 -9.23
N SER A 55 5.85 15.47 -10.31
CA SER A 55 5.84 16.42 -11.44
C SER A 55 4.69 16.21 -12.42
N ASN A 56 4.08 15.02 -12.45
CA ASN A 56 3.04 14.65 -13.43
C ASN A 56 1.72 14.30 -12.74
N ASN A 57 0.75 15.22 -12.78
CA ASN A 57 -0.58 15.04 -12.18
C ASN A 57 -1.62 14.47 -13.16
N ALA A 58 -1.20 13.81 -14.25
CA ALA A 58 -2.15 13.17 -15.16
C ALA A 58 -2.84 11.99 -14.48
N TRP A 59 -4.15 11.82 -14.71
CA TRP A 59 -4.96 10.76 -14.07
C TRP A 59 -4.38 9.34 -14.27
N TRP A 60 -3.76 9.08 -15.43
CA TRP A 60 -3.17 7.80 -15.75
C TRP A 60 -1.91 7.52 -14.92
N CYS A 61 -1.24 8.56 -14.41
CA CYS A 61 -0.08 8.43 -13.54
C CYS A 61 -0.50 7.80 -12.21
N PHE A 62 -1.51 8.37 -11.55
CA PHE A 62 -2.09 7.81 -10.33
C PHE A 62 -2.58 6.37 -10.52
N ALA A 63 -3.22 6.07 -11.67
CA ALA A 63 -3.67 4.73 -11.97
C ALA A 63 -2.50 3.74 -12.13
N GLY A 64 -1.47 4.11 -12.89
CA GLY A 64 -0.29 3.28 -13.09
C GLY A 64 0.49 3.03 -11.79
N GLU A 65 0.64 4.04 -10.93
CA GLU A 65 1.26 3.90 -9.62
C GLU A 65 0.59 2.82 -8.77
N HIS A 66 -0.74 2.90 -8.63
CA HIS A 66 -1.50 1.94 -7.83
C HIS A 66 -1.48 0.53 -8.45
N ILE A 67 -1.54 0.44 -9.79
CA ILE A 67 -1.42 -0.85 -10.49
C ILE A 67 -0.03 -1.47 -10.25
N ILE A 68 1.05 -0.69 -10.34
CA ILE A 68 2.41 -1.16 -10.08
C ILE A 68 2.56 -1.61 -8.62
N ILE A 69 2.09 -0.81 -7.67
CA ILE A 69 2.17 -1.10 -6.22
C ILE A 69 1.32 -2.30 -5.83
N TRP A 70 0.30 -2.65 -6.60
CA TRP A 70 -0.41 -3.91 -6.44
C TRP A 70 0.31 -5.09 -7.11
N LEU A 71 0.62 -4.96 -8.40
CA LEU A 71 1.09 -6.09 -9.20
C LEU A 71 2.50 -6.54 -8.82
N ILE A 72 3.44 -5.62 -8.59
CA ILE A 72 4.82 -5.98 -8.26
C ILE A 72 4.92 -6.83 -6.99
N PRO A 73 4.39 -6.42 -5.82
CA PRO A 73 4.42 -7.29 -4.65
C PRO A 73 3.61 -8.58 -4.87
N SER A 74 2.47 -8.53 -5.57
CA SER A 74 1.68 -9.74 -5.87
C SER A 74 2.47 -10.77 -6.67
N ILE A 75 3.20 -10.33 -7.70
CA ILE A 75 4.05 -11.19 -8.53
C ILE A 75 5.18 -11.78 -7.69
N LEU A 76 5.89 -10.96 -6.90
CA LEU A 76 7.00 -11.42 -6.08
C LEU A 76 6.53 -12.41 -4.99
N PHE A 77 5.40 -12.13 -4.33
CA PHE A 77 4.78 -13.07 -3.40
C PHE A 77 4.36 -14.37 -4.09
N PHE A 78 3.80 -14.30 -5.30
CA PHE A 78 3.40 -15.49 -6.04
C PHE A 78 4.62 -16.35 -6.45
N VAL A 79 5.69 -15.72 -6.93
CA VAL A 79 6.95 -16.42 -7.29
C VAL A 79 7.56 -17.07 -6.04
N ALA A 80 7.71 -16.33 -4.95
CA ALA A 80 8.23 -16.89 -3.69
C ALA A 80 7.33 -18.00 -3.15
N GLY A 81 6.01 -17.84 -3.26
CA GLY A 81 5.04 -18.88 -2.93
C GLY A 81 5.24 -20.15 -3.77
N LYS A 82 5.42 -20.04 -5.09
CA LYS A 82 5.70 -21.20 -5.95
C LYS A 82 7.00 -21.92 -5.58
N LEU A 83 8.03 -21.18 -5.16
CA LEU A 83 9.34 -21.74 -4.82
C LEU A 83 9.40 -22.36 -3.43
N LEU A 84 8.70 -21.78 -2.45
CA LEU A 84 8.86 -22.11 -1.03
C LEU A 84 7.66 -22.82 -0.41
N SER A 85 6.47 -22.72 -1.02
CA SER A 85 5.24 -23.27 -0.45
C SER A 85 5.28 -24.80 -0.45
N PRO A 86 4.86 -25.44 0.66
CA PRO A 86 4.68 -26.90 0.69
C PRO A 86 3.43 -27.37 -0.05
N SER A 87 2.61 -26.45 -0.58
CA SER A 87 1.30 -26.77 -1.15
C SER A 87 1.06 -26.07 -2.48
N HIS A 88 0.06 -26.54 -3.23
CA HIS A 88 -0.36 -25.88 -4.46
C HIS A 88 -0.99 -24.51 -4.17
N ILE A 89 -0.43 -23.44 -4.75
CA ILE A 89 -0.95 -22.08 -4.63
C ILE A 89 -1.74 -21.66 -5.89
N ARG A 90 -2.82 -20.92 -5.69
CA ARG A 90 -3.63 -20.33 -6.78
C ARG A 90 -3.29 -18.86 -6.92
N GLY A 91 -3.08 -18.39 -8.15
CA GLY A 91 -2.74 -16.98 -8.41
C GLY A 91 -3.83 -16.04 -7.89
N ILE A 92 -5.10 -16.35 -8.13
CA ILE A 92 -6.23 -15.54 -7.66
C ILE A 92 -6.24 -15.31 -6.15
N ASP A 93 -5.75 -16.26 -5.35
CA ASP A 93 -5.66 -16.10 -3.90
C ASP A 93 -4.56 -15.09 -3.54
N VAL A 94 -3.37 -15.21 -4.14
CA VAL A 94 -2.26 -14.29 -3.87
C VAL A 94 -2.59 -12.88 -4.35
N PHE A 95 -2.94 -12.72 -5.63
CA PHE A 95 -3.23 -11.40 -6.19
C PHE A 95 -4.44 -10.73 -5.51
N GLY A 96 -5.49 -11.50 -5.22
CA GLY A 96 -6.68 -10.98 -4.55
C GLY A 96 -6.41 -10.57 -3.10
N THR A 97 -5.70 -11.38 -2.33
CA THR A 97 -5.41 -11.06 -0.92
C THR A 97 -4.39 -9.93 -0.77
N ILE A 98 -3.43 -9.79 -1.69
CA ILE A 98 -2.51 -8.65 -1.72
C ILE A 98 -3.23 -7.36 -2.14
N ALA A 99 -4.13 -7.40 -3.13
CA ALA A 99 -4.99 -6.25 -3.46
C ALA A 99 -5.83 -5.82 -2.25
N PHE A 100 -6.48 -6.78 -1.59
CA PHE A 100 -7.29 -6.53 -0.40
C PHE A 100 -6.46 -5.96 0.76
N ALA A 101 -5.22 -6.44 0.93
CA ALA A 101 -4.32 -5.97 1.98
C ALA A 101 -4.04 -4.46 1.90
N GLN A 102 -4.26 -3.83 0.74
CA GLN A 102 -4.04 -2.41 0.49
C GLN A 102 -5.25 -1.53 0.85
N LEU A 103 -6.41 -2.08 1.20
CA LEU A 103 -7.59 -1.29 1.62
C LEU A 103 -7.30 -0.24 2.71
N PRO A 104 -6.42 -0.47 3.70
CA PRO A 104 -6.06 0.58 4.66
C PRO A 104 -5.45 1.84 4.04
N PHE A 105 -4.93 1.80 2.81
CA PHE A 105 -4.48 2.99 2.08
C PHE A 105 -5.62 3.97 1.76
N ILE A 106 -6.87 3.53 1.68
CA ILE A 106 -8.02 4.43 1.58
C ILE A 106 -8.07 5.35 2.81
N LEU A 107 -7.90 4.77 4.01
CA LEU A 107 -7.89 5.53 5.26
C LEU A 107 -6.65 6.41 5.37
N MET A 108 -5.49 5.92 4.89
CA MET A 108 -4.27 6.72 4.79
C MET A 108 -4.49 7.98 3.93
N ASN A 109 -5.14 7.83 2.76
CA ASN A 109 -5.38 8.93 1.84
C ASN A 109 -6.23 10.05 2.44
N LEU A 110 -7.12 9.76 3.41
CA LEU A 110 -7.92 10.78 4.09
C LEU A 110 -7.06 11.84 4.79
N PHE A 111 -5.85 11.49 5.24
CA PHE A 111 -4.94 12.42 5.90
C PHE A 111 -4.30 13.43 4.95
N PHE A 112 -4.44 13.25 3.63
CA PHE A 112 -3.91 14.16 2.61
C PHE A 112 -4.95 15.16 2.08
N PHE A 113 -6.23 15.01 2.45
CA PHE A 113 -7.30 15.94 2.06
C PHE A 113 -7.23 17.33 2.73
N PRO A 114 -6.77 17.51 3.97
CA PRO A 114 -6.76 18.83 4.59
C PRO A 114 -5.95 19.86 3.79
N GLU A 115 -6.45 21.09 3.70
CA GLU A 115 -5.86 22.17 2.89
C GLU A 115 -4.38 22.42 3.21
N SER A 116 -4.01 22.37 4.50
CA SER A 116 -2.62 22.55 4.94
C SER A 116 -1.69 21.48 4.37
N VAL A 117 -2.18 20.25 4.15
CA VAL A 117 -1.40 19.19 3.52
C VAL A 117 -1.35 19.39 2.00
N GLN A 118 -2.49 19.72 1.38
CA GLN A 118 -2.54 19.97 -0.07
C GLN A 118 -1.62 21.11 -0.51
N LYS A 119 -1.50 22.18 0.30
CA LYS A 119 -0.54 23.26 0.02
C LYS A 119 0.90 22.77 -0.04
N LEU A 120 1.28 21.86 0.86
CA LEU A 120 2.61 21.23 0.86
C LEU A 120 2.80 20.28 -0.32
N MET A 121 1.75 19.56 -0.73
CA MET A 121 1.77 18.65 -1.87
C MET A 121 1.88 19.37 -3.22
N ASN A 122 1.51 20.64 -3.29
CA ASN A 122 1.61 21.45 -4.50
C ASN A 122 2.87 22.33 -4.53
N ILE A 123 3.77 22.19 -3.56
CA ILE A 123 5.07 22.85 -3.61
C ILE A 123 5.85 22.34 -4.83
N PRO A 124 6.46 23.22 -5.64
CA PRO A 124 7.29 22.79 -6.75
C PRO A 124 8.36 21.78 -6.30
N THR A 125 8.52 20.68 -7.04
CA THR A 125 9.51 19.64 -6.74
C THR A 125 10.96 20.14 -6.81
N THR A 126 11.17 21.35 -7.35
CA THR A 126 12.46 22.07 -7.40
C THR A 126 12.73 22.94 -6.17
N ALA A 127 11.79 23.06 -5.23
CA ALA A 127 11.94 23.89 -4.04
C ALA A 127 13.03 23.32 -3.10
N THR A 128 13.80 24.21 -2.46
CA THR A 128 14.83 23.77 -1.52
C THR A 128 14.21 23.34 -0.18
N PRO A 129 14.83 22.39 0.54
CA PRO A 129 14.35 21.97 1.86
C PRO A 129 14.17 23.13 2.84
N GLU A 130 15.08 24.11 2.83
CA GLU A 130 15.03 25.28 3.72
C GLU A 130 13.78 26.13 3.47
N TRP A 131 13.39 26.31 2.22
CA TRP A 131 12.20 27.06 1.85
C TRP A 131 10.92 26.31 2.22
N ILE A 132 10.90 24.98 2.07
CA ILE A 132 9.78 24.11 2.50
C ILE A 132 9.59 24.23 4.01
N MET A 133 10.70 24.27 4.76
CA MET A 133 10.66 24.39 6.22
C MET A 133 10.06 25.70 6.74
N GLN A 134 10.08 26.74 5.92
CA GLN A 134 9.53 28.06 6.24
C GLN A 134 8.05 28.19 5.88
N GLN A 135 7.44 27.17 5.26
CA GLN A 135 6.03 27.23 4.90
C GLN A 135 5.14 27.28 6.16
N PRO A 136 4.18 28.22 6.25
CA PRO A 136 3.30 28.34 7.42
C PRO A 136 2.56 27.04 7.76
N ASP A 137 2.24 26.25 6.73
CA ASP A 137 1.51 25.00 6.85
C ASP A 137 2.41 23.79 7.14
N MET A 138 3.75 23.91 7.15
CA MET A 138 4.66 22.75 7.28
C MET A 138 4.38 21.93 8.55
N ILE A 139 4.41 22.58 9.72
CA ILE A 139 4.27 21.89 11.01
C ILE A 139 2.87 21.25 11.11
N LYS A 140 1.83 22.00 10.71
CA LYS A 140 0.44 21.52 10.75
C LYS A 140 0.23 20.35 9.80
N GLY A 141 0.75 20.43 8.57
CA GLY A 141 0.67 19.36 7.59
C GLY A 141 1.43 18.11 8.03
N ALA A 142 2.64 18.26 8.57
CA ALA A 142 3.40 17.15 9.14
C ALA A 142 2.66 16.46 10.29
N PHE A 143 2.11 17.23 11.23
CA PHE A 143 1.35 16.68 12.36
C PHE A 143 0.08 15.94 11.90
N ILE A 144 -0.63 16.46 10.90
CA ILE A 144 -1.81 15.82 10.33
C ILE A 144 -1.45 14.52 9.61
N THR A 145 -0.38 14.52 8.82
CA THR A 145 0.03 13.33 8.04
C THR A 145 0.71 12.27 8.89
N PHE A 146 1.31 12.60 10.03
CA PHE A 146 2.07 11.66 10.85
C PHE A 146 1.28 10.40 11.27
N PRO A 147 0.01 10.49 11.74
CA PRO A 147 -0.82 9.32 12.04
C PRO A 147 -1.05 8.39 10.84
N SER A 148 -0.92 8.88 9.60
CA SER A 148 -1.11 8.07 8.39
C SER A 148 -0.14 6.88 8.30
N ILE A 149 1.03 7.00 8.92
CA ILE A 149 2.06 5.93 9.00
C ILE A 149 1.48 4.65 9.62
N LEU A 150 0.53 4.77 10.54
CA LEU A 150 -0.15 3.62 11.14
C LEU A 150 -0.81 2.73 10.07
N PHE A 151 -1.40 3.33 9.03
CA PHE A 151 -2.07 2.58 7.99
C PHE A 151 -1.10 1.84 7.08
N ILE A 152 0.11 2.39 6.86
CA ILE A 152 1.20 1.67 6.18
C ILE A 152 1.57 0.41 6.98
N VAL A 153 1.70 0.54 8.31
CA VAL A 153 1.98 -0.60 9.19
C VAL A 153 0.86 -1.65 9.11
N ILE A 154 -0.41 -1.23 9.08
CA ILE A 154 -1.54 -2.15 8.92
C ILE A 154 -1.48 -2.87 7.57
N VAL A 155 -1.19 -2.16 6.46
CA VAL A 155 -1.01 -2.78 5.14
C VAL A 155 0.09 -3.85 5.20
N LEU A 156 1.23 -3.55 5.82
CA LEU A 156 2.32 -4.51 5.96
C LEU A 156 1.90 -5.73 6.80
N ILE A 157 1.20 -5.53 7.92
CA ILE A 157 0.67 -6.65 8.72
C ILE A 157 -0.28 -7.50 7.87
N TRP A 158 -1.18 -6.87 7.11
CA TRP A 158 -2.12 -7.57 6.25
C TRP A 158 -1.42 -8.30 5.10
N MET A 159 -0.43 -7.71 4.44
CA MET A 159 0.36 -8.39 3.41
C MET A 159 1.10 -9.61 3.98
N TYR A 160 1.63 -9.52 5.21
CA TYR A 160 2.22 -10.67 5.89
C TYR A 160 1.21 -11.81 6.10
N GLN A 161 0.01 -11.48 6.58
CA GLN A 161 -1.05 -12.47 6.77
C GLN A 161 -1.55 -13.06 5.45
N ALA A 162 -1.71 -12.22 4.42
CA ALA A 162 -2.08 -12.64 3.06
C ALA A 162 -1.06 -13.65 2.51
N PHE A 163 0.23 -13.34 2.62
CA PHE A 163 1.28 -14.23 2.15
C PHE A 163 1.32 -15.55 2.95
N LYS A 164 1.18 -15.47 4.28
CA LYS A 164 1.10 -16.65 5.16
C LYS A 164 -0.06 -17.58 4.78
N VAL A 165 -1.26 -17.02 4.59
CA VAL A 165 -2.48 -17.80 4.33
C VAL A 165 -2.50 -18.32 2.89
N SER A 166 -2.27 -17.44 1.89
CA SER A 166 -2.37 -17.79 0.47
C SER A 166 -1.24 -18.72 0.00
N CYS A 167 -0.07 -18.66 0.65
CA CYS A 167 1.07 -19.54 0.32
C CYS A 167 1.34 -20.63 1.36
N ASN A 168 0.55 -20.75 2.43
CA ASN A 168 0.73 -21.73 3.50
C ASN A 168 2.18 -21.80 4.04
N LEU A 169 2.84 -20.65 4.14
CA LEU A 169 4.22 -20.54 4.63
C LEU A 169 4.24 -20.34 6.14
N LYS A 170 5.28 -20.87 6.82
CA LYS A 170 5.44 -20.79 8.27
C LYS A 170 6.91 -20.63 8.66
N GLY A 171 7.15 -20.22 9.90
CA GLY A 171 8.49 -20.13 10.50
C GLY A 171 9.40 -19.13 9.78
N TRP A 172 10.70 -19.42 9.76
CA TRP A 172 11.72 -18.52 9.21
C TRP A 172 11.57 -18.29 7.69
N LYS A 173 11.12 -19.31 6.93
CA LYS A 173 10.89 -19.19 5.48
C LYS A 173 9.90 -18.06 5.18
N LEU A 174 8.80 -17.98 5.93
CA LEU A 174 7.80 -16.92 5.80
C LEU A 174 8.41 -15.55 6.14
N GLY A 175 9.05 -15.42 7.31
CA GLY A 175 9.58 -14.14 7.77
C GLY A 175 10.67 -13.57 6.86
N LEU A 176 11.66 -14.39 6.49
CA LEU A 176 12.77 -13.96 5.65
C LEU A 176 12.31 -13.60 4.24
N SER A 177 11.52 -14.48 3.59
CA SER A 177 11.03 -14.19 2.24
C SER A 177 10.12 -12.97 2.21
N TYR A 178 9.25 -12.79 3.22
CA TYR A 178 8.43 -11.58 3.34
C TYR A 178 9.27 -10.31 3.41
N ALA A 179 10.28 -10.27 4.28
CA ALA A 179 11.14 -9.09 4.43
C ALA A 179 11.87 -8.75 3.12
N VAL A 180 12.44 -9.76 2.46
CA VAL A 180 13.12 -9.60 1.16
C VAL A 180 12.15 -9.09 0.10
N ILE A 181 10.93 -9.65 0.03
CA ILE A 181 9.93 -9.27 -0.97
C ILE A 181 9.45 -7.83 -0.76
N ILE A 182 9.20 -7.38 0.47
CA ILE A 182 8.76 -6.00 0.72
C ILE A 182 9.83 -4.99 0.27
N ILE A 183 11.10 -5.24 0.62
CA ILE A 183 12.22 -4.38 0.21
C ILE A 183 12.38 -4.39 -1.31
N ALA A 184 12.39 -5.57 -1.92
CA ALA A 184 12.50 -5.71 -3.37
C ALA A 184 11.33 -5.05 -4.10
N SER A 185 10.10 -5.21 -3.59
CA SER A 185 8.90 -4.60 -4.15
C SER A 185 9.00 -3.08 -4.13
N ASP A 186 9.39 -2.48 -2.99
CA ASP A 186 9.52 -1.03 -2.89
C ASP A 186 10.58 -0.48 -3.87
N ILE A 187 11.73 -1.14 -3.96
CA ILE A 187 12.80 -0.75 -4.91
C ILE A 187 12.30 -0.84 -6.35
N ILE A 188 11.69 -1.97 -6.75
CA ILE A 188 11.22 -2.18 -8.12
C ILE A 188 10.09 -1.20 -8.47
N CYS A 189 9.12 -1.04 -7.58
CA CYS A 189 8.02 -0.07 -7.76
C CYS A 189 8.58 1.33 -8.03
N ARG A 190 9.56 1.79 -7.26
CA ARG A 190 10.18 3.11 -7.48
C ARG A 190 10.85 3.25 -8.83
N GLN A 191 11.58 2.23 -9.28
CA GLN A 191 12.23 2.33 -10.59
C GLN A 191 11.20 2.38 -11.71
N LEU A 192 10.13 1.60 -11.61
CA LEU A 192 9.07 1.59 -12.62
C LEU A 192 8.25 2.90 -12.61
N ILE A 193 7.88 3.39 -11.44
CA ILE A 193 7.06 4.58 -11.27
C ILE A 193 7.83 5.84 -11.68
N LYS A 194 9.15 5.88 -11.46
CA LYS A 194 10.00 6.98 -11.98
C LYS A 194 9.92 7.16 -13.49
N LEU A 195 9.61 6.12 -14.26
CA LEU A 195 9.47 6.22 -15.72
C LEU A 195 8.19 6.96 -16.14
N MET A 196 7.29 7.24 -15.20
CA MET A 196 6.02 7.92 -15.44
C MET A 196 6.08 9.43 -15.16
N TYR A 197 7.22 9.91 -14.63
CA TYR A 197 7.50 11.30 -14.28
C TYR A 197 8.58 11.90 -15.18
#